data_AF-A0A432F0K3-F1
#
_entry.id   AF-A0A432F0K3-F1
#
_cell.length_a   1.000
_cell.length_b   1.000
_cell.length_c   1.000
_cell.angle_alpha   90.00
_cell.angle_beta   90.00
_cell.angle_gamma   90.00
#
_symmetry.space_group_name_H-M   'P 1'
#
loop_
_entity.id
_entity.type
_entity.pdbx_description
1 polymer ?
#
loop_
_entity_poly.entity_id
_entity_poly.type
_entity_poly.pdbx_seq_one_letter_code
_entity_poly.pdbx_strand_id
1 'polypeptide(L)'
;MARFLFLRLNRLFVSVPVKQVLRRFKEFTDSLQNPSPPSPLLATLIGAVGGAIVVFSVLGLDRLRIDGPVGAISVHGTVGIWGLLAVPLTNSEINLNAQLIGIGVIFAFVFVASLLTWGVIRILAGLRVSEDDEYRGVDVSECGLEAYPEFTANR
;
A
#
# COMPACT_ATOMS: atom_id res chain seq x y z
N MET A 1 36.98 -26.51 6.81
CA MET A 1 35.67 -27.11 7.16
C MET A 1 34.59 -26.05 7.40
N ALA A 2 34.83 -25.00 8.21
CA ALA A 2 33.87 -23.93 8.48
C ALA A 2 33.38 -23.15 7.23
N ARG A 3 34.27 -22.91 6.25
CA ARG A 3 33.93 -22.23 4.99
C ARG A 3 33.01 -23.04 4.07
N PHE A 4 33.06 -24.37 4.17
CA PHE A 4 32.20 -25.30 3.42
C PHE A 4 30.81 -25.43 4.06
N LEU A 5 30.74 -25.36 5.41
CA LEU A 5 29.47 -25.28 6.14
C LEU A 5 28.75 -23.95 5.90
N PHE A 6 29.48 -22.83 5.88
CA PHE A 6 28.93 -21.50 5.61
C PHE A 6 28.32 -21.39 4.19
N LEU A 7 28.98 -21.95 3.17
CA LEU A 7 28.45 -22.01 1.80
C LEU A 7 27.24 -22.95 1.67
N ARG A 8 27.19 -24.04 2.46
CA ARG A 8 26.05 -24.97 2.47
C ARG A 8 24.84 -24.39 3.21
N LEU A 9 25.06 -23.61 4.27
CA LEU A 9 24.01 -22.88 4.99
C LEU A 9 23.45 -21.70 4.15
N ASN A 10 24.29 -20.98 3.41
CA ASN A 10 23.83 -19.90 2.53
C ASN A 10 23.01 -20.42 1.33
N ARG A 11 23.27 -21.65 0.86
CA ARG A 11 22.45 -22.29 -0.20
C ARG A 11 21.09 -22.78 0.29
N LEU A 12 20.96 -23.15 1.56
CA LEU A 12 19.70 -23.62 2.16
C LEU A 12 18.73 -22.48 2.47
N PHE A 13 19.23 -21.27 2.73
CA PHE A 13 18.39 -20.10 3.04
C PHE A 13 17.89 -19.35 1.79
N VAL A 14 18.58 -19.49 0.66
CA VAL A 14 18.23 -18.84 -0.62
C VAL A 14 17.30 -19.71 -1.49
N SER A 15 17.06 -20.96 -1.10
CA SER A 15 16.34 -21.95 -1.91
C SER A 15 14.87 -22.13 -1.58
N VAL A 16 14.26 -21.31 -0.71
CA VAL A 16 12.80 -21.12 -0.79
C VAL A 16 12.60 -20.00 -1.79
N PRO A 17 12.21 -20.29 -3.05
CA PRO A 17 12.06 -19.23 -4.01
C PRO A 17 10.97 -18.33 -3.47
N VAL A 18 11.28 -17.07 -3.22
CA VAL A 18 10.26 -16.05 -2.89
C VAL A 18 9.11 -16.14 -3.89
N LYS A 19 9.41 -16.48 -5.16
CA LYS A 19 8.43 -16.79 -6.21
C LYS A 19 7.49 -17.96 -5.89
N GLN A 20 7.95 -19.01 -5.22
CA GLN A 20 7.14 -20.15 -4.81
C GLN A 20 6.27 -19.85 -3.58
N VAL A 21 6.77 -19.02 -2.65
CA VAL A 21 5.97 -18.50 -1.53
C VAL A 21 4.90 -17.54 -2.05
N LEU A 22 5.26 -16.62 -2.93
CA LEU A 22 4.33 -15.69 -3.58
C LEU A 22 3.31 -16.43 -4.46
N ARG A 23 3.74 -17.47 -5.19
CA ARG A 23 2.84 -18.32 -5.97
C ARG A 23 1.86 -19.08 -5.08
N ARG A 24 2.32 -19.65 -3.95
CA ARG A 24 1.44 -20.33 -2.99
C ARG A 24 0.49 -19.37 -2.28
N PHE A 25 0.95 -18.16 -1.97
CA PHE A 25 0.09 -17.11 -1.43
C PHE A 25 -0.97 -16.68 -2.45
N LYS A 26 -0.57 -16.53 -3.73
CA LYS A 26 -1.48 -16.25 -4.84
C LYS A 26 -2.48 -17.38 -5.07
N GLU A 27 -2.04 -18.64 -5.09
CA GLU A 27 -2.91 -19.82 -5.21
C GLU A 27 -3.88 -19.93 -4.03
N PHE A 28 -3.42 -19.59 -2.82
CA PHE A 28 -4.28 -19.51 -1.64
C PHE A 28 -5.32 -18.40 -1.77
N THR A 29 -4.95 -17.19 -2.20
CA THR A 29 -5.92 -16.10 -2.43
C THR A 29 -6.88 -16.41 -3.57
N ASP A 30 -6.40 -17.02 -4.66
CA ASP A 30 -7.21 -17.44 -5.81
C ASP A 30 -8.19 -18.56 -5.39
N SER A 31 -7.80 -19.45 -4.47
CA SER A 31 -8.69 -20.48 -3.91
C SER A 31 -9.81 -19.93 -3.02
N LEU A 32 -9.60 -18.74 -2.45
CA LEU A 32 -10.59 -18.01 -1.66
C LEU A 32 -11.48 -17.12 -2.53
N GLN A 33 -11.13 -16.92 -3.80
CA GLN A 33 -11.79 -15.99 -4.71
C GLN A 33 -12.23 -16.74 -5.98
N ASN A 34 -13.50 -17.14 -6.02
CA ASN A 34 -14.26 -17.19 -7.27
C ASN A 34 -15.08 -15.90 -7.37
N PRO A 35 -14.48 -14.73 -7.67
CA PRO A 35 -15.29 -13.53 -7.87
C PRO A 35 -15.94 -13.71 -9.24
N SER A 36 -17.25 -13.91 -9.27
CA SER A 36 -18.03 -13.63 -10.47
C SER A 36 -17.78 -12.16 -10.81
N PRO A 37 -17.07 -11.84 -11.92
CA PRO A 37 -16.80 -10.45 -12.25
C PRO A 37 -18.12 -9.72 -12.47
N PRO A 38 -18.26 -8.47 -12.01
CA PRO A 38 -19.45 -7.68 -12.27
C PRO A 38 -19.71 -7.56 -13.77
N SER A 39 -20.99 -7.38 -14.14
CA SER A 39 -21.31 -6.97 -15.50
C SER A 39 -20.57 -5.68 -15.85
N PRO A 40 -20.22 -5.43 -17.14
CA PRO A 40 -19.48 -4.23 -17.52
C PRO A 40 -20.14 -2.94 -17.01
N LEU A 41 -21.47 -2.85 -17.08
CA LEU A 41 -22.23 -1.71 -16.58
C LEU A 41 -22.06 -1.53 -15.07
N LEU A 42 -22.18 -2.61 -14.29
CA LEU A 42 -22.04 -2.55 -12.84
C LEU A 42 -20.61 -2.18 -12.43
N ALA A 43 -19.60 -2.71 -13.13
CA ALA A 43 -18.19 -2.35 -12.93
C ALA A 43 -17.95 -0.85 -13.15
N THR A 44 -18.50 -0.29 -14.24
CA THR A 44 -18.41 1.15 -14.54
C THR A 44 -19.06 1.99 -13.44
N LEU A 45 -20.23 1.59 -12.96
CA LEU A 45 -20.94 2.32 -11.89
C LEU A 45 -20.18 2.29 -10.57
N ILE A 46 -19.65 1.13 -10.15
CA ILE A 46 -18.83 1.01 -8.94
C ILE A 46 -17.59 1.90 -9.05
N GLY A 47 -16.94 1.91 -10.21
CA GLY A 47 -15.78 2.78 -10.50
C GLY A 47 -16.13 4.27 -10.46
N ALA A 48 -17.27 4.67 -11.04
CA ALA A 48 -17.74 6.05 -11.03
C ALA A 48 -18.02 6.54 -9.59
N VAL A 49 -18.64 5.71 -8.76
CA VAL A 49 -18.84 6.02 -7.34
C VAL A 49 -17.50 6.12 -6.60
N GLY A 50 -16.56 5.21 -6.87
CA GLY A 50 -15.20 5.29 -6.32
C GLY A 50 -14.48 6.59 -6.71
N GLY A 51 -14.64 7.03 -7.96
CA GLY A 51 -14.11 8.29 -8.47
C GLY A 51 -14.73 9.52 -7.80
N ALA A 52 -16.02 9.48 -7.44
CA ALA A 52 -16.63 10.55 -6.65
C ALA A 52 -16.12 10.53 -5.20
N ILE A 53 -16.06 9.35 -4.57
CA ILE A 53 -15.61 9.17 -3.18
C ILE A 53 -14.19 9.69 -2.98
N VAL A 54 -13.27 9.42 -3.91
CA VAL A 54 -11.87 9.86 -3.75
C VAL A 54 -11.74 11.38 -3.69
N VAL A 55 -12.52 12.13 -4.48
CA VAL A 55 -12.49 13.59 -4.48
C VAL A 55 -12.91 14.13 -3.11
N PHE A 56 -14.01 13.62 -2.55
CA PHE A 56 -14.45 14.03 -1.22
C PHE A 56 -13.51 13.54 -0.10
N SER A 57 -12.89 12.38 -0.28
CA SER A 57 -11.91 11.85 0.67
C SER A 57 -10.66 12.74 0.74
N VAL A 58 -10.10 13.14 -0.40
CA VAL A 58 -8.93 14.05 -0.45
C VAL A 58 -9.26 15.36 0.26
N LEU A 59 -10.35 16.02 -0.14
CA LEU A 59 -10.79 17.29 0.47
C LEU A 59 -11.14 17.14 1.97
N GLY A 60 -11.55 15.95 2.40
CA GLY A 60 -11.82 15.64 3.80
C GLY A 60 -10.55 15.51 4.62
N LEU A 61 -9.58 14.73 4.13
CA LEU A 61 -8.28 14.53 4.78
C LEU A 61 -7.47 15.82 4.85
N ASP A 62 -7.50 16.64 3.79
CA ASP A 62 -6.85 17.95 3.76
C ASP A 62 -7.41 18.87 4.86
N ARG A 63 -8.74 18.86 5.06
CA ARG A 63 -9.39 19.62 6.15
C ARG A 63 -9.01 19.10 7.53
N LEU A 64 -8.74 17.81 7.66
CA LEU A 64 -8.23 17.20 8.89
C LEU A 64 -6.73 17.41 9.09
N ARG A 65 -6.05 18.10 8.17
CA ARG A 65 -4.58 18.29 8.16
C ARG A 65 -3.82 16.96 8.14
N ILE A 66 -4.42 15.94 7.53
CA ILE A 66 -3.76 14.66 7.25
C ILE A 66 -3.23 14.77 5.83
N ASP A 67 -2.05 15.36 5.69
CA ASP A 67 -1.39 15.53 4.40
C ASP A 67 -0.60 14.27 4.05
N GLY A 68 -1.01 13.58 2.99
CA GLY A 68 -0.35 12.40 2.47
C GLY A 68 0.32 12.74 1.15
N PRO A 69 1.59 12.33 0.92
CA PRO A 69 2.42 12.83 -0.20
C PRO A 69 1.79 12.64 -1.59
N VAL A 70 0.91 11.65 -1.76
CA VAL A 70 0.23 11.32 -3.02
C VAL A 70 -1.27 11.02 -2.83
N GLY A 71 -1.86 11.37 -1.69
CA GLY A 71 -3.26 11.02 -1.39
C GLY A 71 -3.52 9.51 -1.27
N ALA A 72 -2.50 8.72 -0.89
CA ALA A 72 -2.59 7.26 -0.84
C ALA A 72 -3.73 6.73 0.05
N ILE A 73 -4.03 7.40 1.15
CA ILE A 73 -5.13 7.02 2.05
C ILE A 73 -6.48 7.15 1.33
N SER A 74 -6.68 8.20 0.54
CA SER A 74 -7.93 8.38 -0.20
C SER A 74 -8.10 7.34 -1.30
N VAL A 75 -7.07 7.15 -2.15
CA VAL A 75 -7.13 6.23 -3.30
C VAL A 75 -7.12 4.77 -2.87
N HIS A 76 -6.23 4.37 -1.97
CA HIS A 76 -6.08 2.96 -1.60
C HIS A 76 -6.90 2.58 -0.36
N GLY A 77 -6.96 3.47 0.64
CA GLY A 77 -7.72 3.23 1.86
C GLY A 77 -9.22 3.40 1.63
N THR A 78 -9.67 4.62 1.34
CA THR A 78 -11.10 4.94 1.25
C THR A 78 -11.76 4.24 0.06
N VAL A 79 -11.21 4.37 -1.16
CA VAL A 79 -11.80 3.70 -2.34
C VAL A 79 -11.62 2.18 -2.29
N GLY A 80 -10.54 1.68 -1.68
CA GLY A 80 -10.36 0.25 -1.45
C GLY A 80 -11.44 -0.34 -0.54
N ILE A 81 -11.78 0.36 0.56
CA ILE A 81 -12.90 -0.01 1.43
C ILE A 81 -14.22 0.02 0.66
N TRP A 82 -14.47 1.07 -0.14
CA TRP A 82 -15.65 1.12 -1.02
C TRP A 82 -15.72 -0.11 -1.95
N GLY A 83 -14.60 -0.48 -2.57
CA GLY A 83 -14.53 -1.67 -3.43
C GLY A 83 -14.94 -2.95 -2.72
N LEU A 84 -14.47 -3.17 -1.48
CA LEU A 84 -14.85 -4.33 -0.66
C LEU A 84 -16.34 -4.30 -0.28
N LEU A 85 -16.87 -3.13 0.06
CA LEU A 85 -18.30 -2.96 0.38
C LEU A 85 -19.20 -3.13 -0.85
N ALA A 86 -18.67 -2.92 -2.06
CA ALA A 86 -19.41 -3.12 -3.31
C ALA A 86 -19.43 -4.59 -3.77
N VAL A 87 -18.59 -5.48 -3.22
CA VAL A 87 -18.54 -6.91 -3.62
C VAL A 87 -19.89 -7.63 -3.48
N PRO A 88 -20.68 -7.46 -2.41
CA PRO A 88 -22.01 -8.08 -2.30
C PRO A 88 -22.99 -7.66 -3.41
N LEU A 89 -22.76 -6.53 -4.08
CA LEU A 89 -23.57 -6.07 -5.21
C LEU A 89 -23.29 -6.89 -6.48
N THR A 90 -22.12 -7.53 -6.57
CA THR A 90 -21.69 -8.30 -7.74
C THR A 90 -21.84 -9.80 -7.54
N ASN A 91 -21.98 -10.25 -6.29
CA ASN A 91 -22.18 -11.65 -5.94
C ASN A 91 -23.06 -11.76 -4.68
N SER A 92 -24.28 -12.27 -4.83
CA SER A 92 -25.26 -12.42 -3.75
C SER A 92 -24.91 -13.48 -2.71
N GLU A 93 -23.96 -14.39 -3.01
CA GLU A 93 -23.47 -15.38 -2.06
C GLU A 93 -22.52 -14.76 -1.02
N ILE A 94 -22.07 -13.52 -1.25
CA ILE A 94 -21.09 -12.84 -0.39
C ILE A 94 -21.82 -11.95 0.62
N ASN A 95 -21.68 -12.29 1.89
CA ASN A 95 -22.25 -11.53 2.99
C ASN A 95 -21.47 -10.24 3.27
N LEU A 96 -22.18 -9.12 3.44
CA LEU A 96 -21.60 -7.84 3.83
C LEU A 96 -20.85 -7.92 5.17
N ASN A 97 -21.36 -8.70 6.12
CA ASN A 97 -20.70 -8.91 7.42
C ASN A 97 -19.31 -9.54 7.27
N ALA A 98 -19.14 -10.46 6.31
CA ALA A 98 -17.84 -11.05 6.04
C ALA A 98 -16.85 -10.01 5.47
N GLN A 99 -17.33 -9.09 4.63
CA GLN A 99 -16.52 -7.97 4.12
C GLN A 99 -16.10 -7.01 5.23
N LEU A 100 -17.01 -6.66 6.15
CA LEU A 100 -16.70 -5.79 7.28
C LEU A 100 -15.67 -6.40 8.23
N ILE A 101 -15.80 -7.70 8.53
CA ILE A 101 -14.80 -8.43 9.32
C ILE A 101 -13.46 -8.44 8.57
N GLY A 102 -13.47 -8.73 7.26
CA GLY A 102 -12.27 -8.72 6.42
C GLY A 102 -11.56 -7.37 6.44
N ILE A 103 -12.30 -6.27 6.27
CA ILE A 103 -11.78 -4.89 6.39
C ILE A 103 -11.12 -4.69 7.76
N GLY A 104 -11.80 -5.08 8.85
CA GLY A 104 -11.27 -4.95 10.20
C GLY A 104 -9.97 -5.75 10.42
N VAL A 105 -9.92 -7.00 9.95
CA VAL A 105 -8.74 -7.86 10.05
C VAL A 105 -7.57 -7.28 9.26
N ILE A 106 -7.81 -6.86 8.00
CA ILE A 106 -6.78 -6.25 7.15
C ILE A 106 -6.26 -4.97 7.79
N PHE A 107 -7.15 -4.09 8.25
CA PHE A 107 -6.78 -2.83 8.87
C PHE A 107 -5.95 -3.05 10.14
N ALA A 108 -6.40 -3.94 11.03
CA ALA A 108 -5.68 -4.27 12.26
C ALA A 108 -4.29 -4.86 11.96
N PHE A 109 -4.22 -5.83 11.04
CA PHE A 109 -2.94 -6.44 10.66
C PHE A 109 -1.98 -5.43 10.04
N VAL A 110 -2.42 -4.67 9.03
CA VAL A 110 -1.58 -3.69 8.34
C VAL A 110 -1.15 -2.57 9.26
N PHE A 111 -2.05 -2.07 10.13
CA PHE A 111 -1.73 -1.03 11.08
C PHE A 111 -0.68 -1.48 12.10
N VAL A 112 -0.85 -2.65 12.71
CA VAL A 112 0.12 -3.20 13.68
C VAL A 112 1.44 -3.52 13.00
N ALA A 113 1.42 -4.22 11.87
CA ALA A 113 2.64 -4.55 11.13
C ALA A 113 3.40 -3.29 10.72
N SER A 114 2.68 -2.27 10.20
CA SER A 114 3.27 -0.99 9.85
C SER A 114 3.89 -0.32 11.09
N LEU A 115 3.15 -0.16 12.19
CA LEU A 115 3.67 0.47 13.41
C LEU A 115 4.95 -0.20 13.92
N LEU A 116 5.00 -1.54 13.88
CA LEU A 116 6.19 -2.28 14.25
C LEU A 116 7.34 -2.03 13.28
N THR A 117 7.10 -2.13 11.97
CA THR A 117 8.13 -1.90 10.95
C THR A 117 8.68 -0.48 11.01
N TRP A 118 7.81 0.54 10.97
CA TRP A 118 8.21 1.94 11.09
C TRP A 118 8.90 2.21 12.44
N GLY A 119 8.41 1.61 13.53
CA GLY A 119 9.03 1.73 14.86
C GLY A 119 10.45 1.16 14.91
N VAL A 120 10.70 0.01 14.29
CA VAL A 120 12.05 -0.58 14.19
C VAL A 120 12.97 0.30 13.33
N ILE A 121 12.51 0.72 12.15
CA ILE A 121 13.31 1.58 11.26
C ILE A 121 13.67 2.90 11.95
N ARG A 122 12.71 3.49 12.68
CA ARG A 122 12.94 4.72 13.46
C ARG A 122 14.10 4.59 14.43
N ILE A 123 14.26 3.43 15.09
CA ILE A 123 15.33 3.20 16.06
C ILE A 123 16.68 2.96 15.36
N LEU A 124 16.67 2.28 14.20
CA LEU A 124 17.90 1.86 13.52
C LEU A 124 18.50 2.92 12.60
N ALA A 125 17.67 3.65 11.85
CA ALA A 125 18.09 4.53 10.77
C ALA A 125 17.45 5.93 10.82
N GLY A 126 16.38 6.11 11.60
CA GLY A 126 15.53 7.29 11.51
C GLY A 126 14.53 7.20 10.35
N LEU A 127 13.46 8.00 10.41
CA LEU A 127 12.36 7.97 9.41
C LEU A 127 12.24 9.23 8.57
N ARG A 128 12.82 10.33 9.03
CA ARG A 128 12.68 11.65 8.41
C ARG A 128 14.07 12.24 8.24
N VAL A 129 14.27 12.94 7.13
CA VAL A 129 15.47 13.73 6.87
C VAL A 129 15.60 14.86 7.90
N SER A 130 16.77 15.49 7.97
CA SER A 130 16.97 16.64 8.86
C SER A 130 16.09 17.82 8.44
N GLU A 131 15.78 18.74 9.37
CA GLU A 131 14.97 19.93 9.04
C GLU A 131 15.66 20.83 8.00
N ASP A 132 16.99 20.90 8.00
CA ASP A 132 17.76 21.64 7.00
C ASP A 132 17.64 21.00 5.61
N ASP A 133 17.75 19.66 5.53
CA ASP A 133 17.59 18.92 4.27
C ASP A 133 16.13 18.96 3.77
N GLU A 134 15.15 18.94 4.67
CA GLU A 134 13.74 19.10 4.33
C GLU A 134 13.47 20.49 3.73
N TYR A 135 14.08 21.53 4.29
CA TYR A 135 13.93 22.91 3.80
C TYR A 135 14.62 23.14 2.45
N ARG A 136 15.81 22.54 2.26
CA ARG A 136 16.59 22.66 1.01
C ARG A 136 16.06 21.79 -0.13
N GLY A 137 15.23 20.81 0.19
CA GLY A 137 14.74 19.80 -0.74
C GLY A 137 15.69 18.60 -0.80
N VAL A 138 15.11 17.40 -0.66
CA VAL A 138 15.85 16.13 -0.59
C VAL A 138 16.67 15.85 -1.84
N ASP A 139 16.24 16.34 -3.00
CA ASP A 139 16.99 16.18 -4.25
C ASP A 139 18.38 16.86 -4.18
N VAL A 140 18.48 18.03 -3.55
CA VAL A 140 19.74 18.75 -3.41
C VAL A 140 20.66 18.07 -2.40
N SER A 141 20.11 17.54 -1.30
CA SER A 141 20.91 16.91 -0.24
C SER A 141 21.35 15.49 -0.59
N GLU A 142 20.54 14.69 -1.29
CA GLU A 142 20.88 13.31 -1.66
C GLU A 142 21.49 13.18 -3.06
N CYS A 143 20.97 13.92 -4.05
CA CYS A 143 21.39 13.78 -5.45
C CYS A 143 22.38 14.87 -5.90
N GLY A 144 22.58 15.93 -5.10
CA GLY A 144 23.49 17.04 -5.40
C GLY A 144 23.06 17.92 -6.58
N LEU A 145 21.81 17.77 -7.02
CA LEU A 145 21.23 18.41 -8.20
C LEU A 145 19.76 18.73 -7.88
N GLU A 146 19.25 19.88 -8.32
CA GLU A 146 17.79 20.10 -8.28
C GLU A 146 17.08 19.17 -9.27
N ALA A 147 15.87 18.71 -8.95
CA ALA A 147 15.12 17.83 -9.85
C ALA A 147 14.72 18.51 -11.18
N TYR A 148 14.56 19.84 -11.19
CA TYR A 148 14.18 20.61 -12.39
C TYR A 148 14.89 21.97 -12.45
N PRO A 149 16.21 22.01 -12.71
CA PRO A 149 17.00 23.25 -12.73
C PRO A 149 16.55 24.23 -13.83
N GLU A 150 15.87 23.74 -14.86
CA GLU A 150 15.29 24.55 -15.94
C GLU A 150 14.11 25.44 -15.49
N PHE A 151 13.45 25.14 -14.37
CA PHE A 151 12.34 25.94 -13.84
C PHE A 151 12.77 26.93 -12.74
N THR A 152 14.04 26.89 -12.28
CA THR A 152 14.55 27.74 -11.20
C THR A 152 15.36 28.95 -11.68
N ALA A 153 15.82 28.97 -12.93
CA ALA A 153 16.67 30.02 -13.51
C ALA A 153 16.03 31.43 -13.63
N ASN A 154 14.77 31.62 -13.24
CA ASN A 154 14.03 32.87 -13.43
C ASN A 154 13.34 33.41 -12.16
N ARG A 155 13.87 33.10 -10.97
CA ARG A 155 13.45 33.69 -9.69
C ARG A 155 14.46 34.70 -9.17
#